data_AF-A0A3D4UY03-F1
#
_entry.id   AF-A0A3D4UY03-F1
#
_cell.length_a   1.000
_cell.length_b   1.000
_cell.length_c   1.000
_cell.angle_alpha   90.00
_cell.angle_beta   90.00
_cell.angle_gamma   90.00
#
_symmetry.space_group_name_H-M   'P 1'
#
loop_
_entity.id
_entity.type
_entity.pdbx_description
1 polymer ?
#
loop_
_entity_poly.entity_id
_entity_poly.type
_entity_poly.pdbx_seq_one_letter_code
_entity_poly.pdbx_strand_id
1 'polypeptide(L)'
;MYLNLEKDIVDEIRSWSEYALEKPNPYFNNLPPCPYARAAWKDEKVGFMFKYSAHKQDIYTAVSCFDDTYDLIIIVDFAFEEDPQEFDDYLSGMNQAISEGIFINKDIWLMGFHPLDDANEFIDDGTFESDIEDPYALIFVQRLSKIQESADKIKEKGYYNSYFENFNASEIYQQRHNLYRRLKHGDETS
;
A
#
# COMPACT_ATOMS: atom_id res chain seq x y z
N MET A 1 20.40 -1.56 19.05
CA MET A 1 21.17 -1.37 17.80
C MET A 1 20.25 -1.01 16.63
N TYR A 2 19.00 -1.48 16.60
CA TYR A 2 18.02 -1.20 15.55
C TYR A 2 17.35 0.19 15.57
N LEU A 3 17.27 0.88 16.73
CA LEU A 3 16.57 2.18 16.84
C LEU A 3 17.08 3.28 15.89
N ASN A 4 18.36 3.28 15.55
CA ASN A 4 18.89 4.26 14.58
C ASN A 4 18.48 3.87 13.15
N LEU A 5 18.60 2.58 12.80
CA LEU A 5 18.18 2.07 11.50
C LEU A 5 16.69 2.28 11.23
N GLU A 6 15.82 1.95 12.19
CA GLU A 6 14.37 2.15 12.08
C GLU A 6 14.04 3.62 11.84
N LYS A 7 14.72 4.53 12.54
CA LYS A 7 14.53 5.96 12.36
C LYS A 7 14.98 6.41 10.96
N ASP A 8 16.14 5.95 10.51
CA ASP A 8 16.69 6.31 9.20
C ASP A 8 15.77 5.82 8.06
N ILE A 9 15.16 4.64 8.21
CA ILE A 9 14.16 4.12 7.27
C ILE A 9 12.88 4.94 7.28
N VAL A 10 12.38 5.37 8.45
CA VAL A 10 11.20 6.24 8.51
C VAL A 10 11.48 7.58 7.81
N ASP A 11 12.67 8.15 8.03
CA ASP A 11 13.11 9.39 7.39
C ASP A 11 13.24 9.21 5.87
N GLU A 12 13.75 8.06 5.41
CA GLU A 12 13.83 7.70 4.00
C GLU A 12 12.44 7.54 3.36
N ILE A 13 11.55 6.75 3.94
CA ILE A 13 10.18 6.53 3.43
C ILE A 13 9.40 7.85 3.38
N ARG A 14 9.59 8.73 4.37
CA ARG A 14 9.00 10.08 4.35
C ARG A 14 9.54 10.90 3.18
N SER A 15 10.85 10.87 2.96
CA SER A 15 11.52 11.59 1.87
C SER A 15 11.08 11.07 0.49
N TRP A 16 11.00 9.74 0.34
CA TRP A 16 10.49 9.08 -0.85
C TRP A 16 9.03 9.47 -1.13
N SER A 17 8.16 9.44 -0.12
CA SER A 17 6.76 9.88 -0.26
C SER A 17 6.66 11.32 -0.74
N GLU A 18 7.45 12.23 -0.19
CA GLU A 18 7.47 13.63 -0.63
C GLU A 18 8.00 13.80 -2.05
N TYR A 19 8.98 12.98 -2.43
CA TYR A 19 9.58 12.97 -3.75
C TYR A 19 8.62 12.44 -4.83
N ALA A 20 8.16 11.20 -4.64
CA ALA A 20 7.45 10.40 -5.64
C ALA A 20 5.93 10.58 -5.57
N LEU A 21 5.34 10.66 -4.38
CA LEU A 21 3.89 10.55 -4.21
C LEU A 21 3.14 11.86 -4.10
N GLU A 22 3.80 12.94 -3.68
CA GLU A 22 3.12 14.20 -3.30
C GLU A 22 3.20 15.32 -4.35
N LYS A 23 4.01 15.16 -5.40
CA LYS A 23 4.19 16.18 -6.43
C LYS A 23 3.24 15.95 -7.60
N PRO A 24 2.59 17.01 -8.13
CA PRO A 24 1.79 16.91 -9.36
C PRO A 24 2.58 16.27 -10.49
N ASN A 25 1.97 15.31 -11.17
CA ASN A 25 2.59 14.62 -12.28
C ASN A 25 1.65 14.66 -13.51
N PRO A 26 2.11 15.12 -14.68
CA PRO A 26 1.30 15.20 -15.90
C PRO A 26 0.64 13.87 -16.29
N TYR A 27 1.29 12.74 -16.00
CA TYR A 27 0.76 11.40 -16.27
C TYR A 27 -0.56 11.12 -15.53
N PHE A 28 -0.72 11.71 -14.35
CA PHE A 28 -1.92 11.60 -13.52
C PHE A 28 -2.83 12.82 -13.66
N ASN A 29 -2.88 13.44 -14.85
CA ASN A 29 -3.66 14.66 -15.11
C ASN A 29 -3.27 15.84 -14.20
N ASN A 30 -1.97 16.01 -13.94
CA ASN A 30 -1.42 16.98 -12.99
C ASN A 30 -1.92 16.82 -11.54
N LEU A 31 -2.47 15.65 -11.20
CA LEU A 31 -2.64 15.24 -9.81
C LEU A 31 -1.36 14.55 -9.34
N PRO A 32 -1.08 14.54 -8.03
CA PRO A 32 0.03 13.78 -7.49
C PRO A 32 -0.26 12.26 -7.52
N PRO A 33 0.76 11.38 -7.62
CA PRO A 33 0.56 9.93 -7.66
C PRO A 33 -0.14 9.33 -6.43
N CYS A 34 -0.09 10.00 -5.28
CA CYS A 34 -1.00 9.74 -4.17
C CYS A 34 -1.57 11.06 -3.64
N PRO A 35 -2.80 11.43 -4.03
CA PRO A 35 -3.46 12.67 -3.59
C PRO A 35 -3.65 12.80 -2.07
N TYR A 36 -3.52 11.69 -1.33
CA TYR A 36 -3.77 11.63 0.10
C TYR A 36 -2.49 11.59 0.94
N ALA A 37 -1.33 11.28 0.33
CA ALA A 37 -0.07 11.09 1.05
C ALA A 37 0.31 12.33 1.90
N ARG A 38 0.32 13.51 1.28
CA ARG A 38 0.66 14.77 1.96
C ARG A 38 -0.19 15.04 3.20
N ALA A 39 -1.51 14.81 3.09
CA ALA A 39 -2.43 15.05 4.18
C ALA A 39 -2.21 14.04 5.32
N ALA A 40 -2.06 12.76 4.99
CA ALA A 40 -1.81 11.71 5.98
C ALA A 40 -0.54 11.98 6.80
N TRP A 41 0.53 12.41 6.14
CA TRP A 41 1.77 12.78 6.83
C TRP A 41 1.64 14.03 7.69
N LYS A 42 1.00 15.09 7.16
CA LYS A 42 0.77 16.34 7.90
C LYS A 42 -0.07 16.13 9.15
N ASP A 43 -1.06 15.24 9.07
CA ASP A 43 -2.01 14.98 10.15
C ASP A 43 -1.54 13.85 11.09
N GLU A 44 -0.28 13.42 10.97
CA GLU A 44 0.34 12.34 11.78
C GLU A 44 -0.43 11.01 11.71
N LYS A 45 -0.99 10.72 10.53
CA LYS A 45 -1.81 9.54 10.23
C LYS A 45 -1.05 8.39 9.55
N VAL A 46 0.28 8.40 9.60
CA VAL A 46 1.12 7.30 9.10
C VAL A 46 1.81 6.62 10.29
N GLY A 47 1.49 5.35 10.50
CA GLY A 47 2.10 4.50 11.52
C GLY A 47 3.13 3.53 10.93
N PHE A 48 4.06 3.06 11.75
CA PHE A 48 5.11 2.13 11.34
C PHE A 48 5.15 0.88 12.24
N MET A 49 5.44 -0.26 11.63
CA MET A 49 5.77 -1.51 12.29
C MET A 49 6.99 -2.14 11.61
N PHE A 50 7.92 -2.69 12.40
CA PHE A 50 9.12 -3.33 11.85
C PHE A 50 9.06 -4.84 12.07
N LYS A 51 9.17 -5.59 10.98
CA LYS A 51 9.14 -7.05 10.95
C LYS A 51 10.53 -7.59 10.61
N TYR A 52 11.11 -8.34 11.55
CA TYR A 52 12.46 -8.90 11.45
C TYR A 52 12.51 -10.42 11.31
N SER A 53 11.35 -11.08 11.38
CA SER A 53 11.26 -12.55 11.35
C SER A 53 10.34 -13.00 10.22
N ALA A 54 10.56 -14.21 9.70
CA ALA A 54 9.71 -14.80 8.66
C ALA A 54 8.26 -15.06 9.16
N HIS A 55 8.01 -15.00 10.47
CA HIS A 55 6.67 -15.17 11.02
C HIS A 55 5.73 -14.05 10.59
N LYS A 56 4.51 -14.40 10.22
CA LYS A 56 3.51 -13.45 9.71
C LYS A 56 2.69 -12.77 10.82
N GLN A 57 3.10 -12.92 12.09
CA GLN A 57 2.37 -12.42 13.25
C GLN A 57 2.23 -10.89 13.24
N ASP A 58 3.23 -10.15 12.76
CA ASP A 58 3.16 -8.69 12.68
C ASP A 58 2.06 -8.23 11.72
N ILE A 59 1.91 -8.93 10.58
CA ILE A 59 0.84 -8.68 9.60
C ILE A 59 -0.53 -8.99 10.23
N TYR A 60 -0.67 -10.13 10.90
CA TYR A 60 -1.93 -10.51 11.55
C TYR A 60 -2.32 -9.52 12.66
N THR A 61 -1.33 -9.04 13.41
CA THR A 61 -1.52 -8.04 14.47
C THR A 61 -1.94 -6.71 13.88
N ALA A 62 -1.26 -6.24 12.83
CA ALA A 62 -1.62 -5.00 12.13
C ALA A 62 -3.06 -5.05 11.61
N VAL A 63 -3.49 -6.15 10.99
CA VAL A 63 -4.87 -6.32 10.51
C VAL A 63 -5.89 -6.39 11.65
N SER A 64 -5.60 -7.17 12.69
CA SER A 64 -6.54 -7.42 13.80
C SER A 64 -6.71 -6.22 14.72
N CYS A 65 -5.66 -5.43 14.89
CA CYS A 65 -5.61 -4.27 15.77
C CYS A 65 -5.75 -2.95 15.03
N PHE A 66 -5.95 -2.97 13.70
CA PHE A 66 -6.10 -1.73 12.93
C PHE A 66 -7.27 -0.91 13.48
N ASP A 67 -6.95 0.31 13.92
CA ASP A 67 -7.91 1.33 14.29
C ASP A 67 -7.64 2.62 13.50
N ASP A 68 -8.62 3.51 13.47
CA ASP A 68 -8.54 4.75 12.67
C ASP A 68 -7.66 5.84 13.34
N THR A 69 -6.79 5.44 14.29
CA THR A 69 -5.71 6.31 14.79
C THR A 69 -4.79 6.69 13.64
N TYR A 70 -4.47 5.75 12.75
CA TYR A 70 -3.72 5.98 11.52
C TYR A 70 -4.60 5.74 10.28
N ASP A 71 -4.30 6.45 9.21
CA ASP A 71 -4.89 6.20 7.89
C ASP A 71 -4.15 5.08 7.16
N LEU A 72 -2.86 4.93 7.45
CA LEU A 72 -1.96 3.95 6.85
C LEU A 72 -0.99 3.45 7.93
N ILE A 73 -0.86 2.14 8.08
CA ILE A 73 0.26 1.51 8.79
C ILE A 73 1.18 0.90 7.74
N ILE A 74 2.46 1.26 7.78
CA ILE A 74 3.50 0.70 6.93
C ILE A 74 4.26 -0.35 7.74
N ILE A 75 4.17 -1.61 7.32
CA ILE A 75 5.05 -2.66 7.83
C ILE A 75 6.31 -2.66 6.98
N VAL A 76 7.44 -2.36 7.60
CA VAL A 76 8.77 -2.52 7.02
C VAL A 76 9.21 -3.95 7.30
N ASP A 77 9.29 -4.77 6.25
CA ASP A 77 9.60 -6.19 6.35
C ASP A 77 11.02 -6.47 5.88
N PHE A 78 11.90 -6.86 6.81
CA PHE A 78 13.28 -7.31 6.53
C PHE A 78 13.37 -8.83 6.33
N ALA A 79 12.29 -9.55 6.55
CA ALA A 79 12.18 -11.00 6.38
C ALA A 79 11.03 -11.31 5.43
N PHE A 80 11.04 -10.58 4.31
CA PHE A 80 10.07 -10.68 3.22
C PHE A 80 10.27 -11.98 2.43
N GLU A 81 9.27 -12.35 1.64
CA GLU A 81 9.38 -13.49 0.72
C GLU A 81 10.24 -13.07 -0.47
N GLU A 82 11.27 -13.83 -0.83
CA GLU A 82 12.26 -13.39 -1.85
C GLU A 82 11.68 -13.41 -3.26
N ASP A 83 10.74 -14.31 -3.52
CA ASP A 83 10.02 -14.37 -4.79
C ASP A 83 8.89 -13.32 -4.79
N PRO A 84 8.92 -12.32 -5.70
CA PRO A 84 7.91 -11.27 -5.72
C PRO A 84 6.49 -11.80 -5.97
N GLN A 85 6.35 -12.87 -6.77
CA GLN A 85 5.04 -13.45 -7.06
C GLN A 85 4.47 -14.15 -5.82
N GLU A 86 5.29 -14.91 -5.09
CA GLU A 86 4.86 -15.53 -3.82
C GLU A 86 4.50 -14.48 -2.76
N PHE A 87 5.21 -13.34 -2.72
CA PHE A 87 4.87 -12.20 -1.87
C PHE A 87 3.49 -11.62 -2.21
N ASP A 88 3.23 -11.34 -3.49
CA ASP A 88 1.97 -10.80 -3.96
C ASP A 88 0.80 -11.77 -3.78
N ASP A 89 1.01 -13.05 -4.11
CA ASP A 89 0.00 -14.11 -3.93
C ASP A 89 -0.39 -14.25 -2.46
N TYR A 90 0.58 -14.15 -1.55
CA TYR A 90 0.32 -14.18 -0.11
C TYR A 90 -0.56 -13.01 0.33
N LEU A 91 -0.25 -11.78 -0.09
CA LEU A 91 -1.04 -10.60 0.27
C LEU A 91 -2.44 -10.61 -0.37
N SER A 92 -2.54 -11.08 -1.61
CA SER A 92 -3.80 -11.32 -2.30
C SER A 92 -4.68 -12.33 -1.54
N GLY A 93 -4.12 -13.45 -1.10
CA GLY A 93 -4.80 -14.44 -0.27
C GLY A 93 -5.24 -13.88 1.09
N MET A 94 -4.40 -13.05 1.71
CA MET A 94 -4.74 -12.34 2.96
C MET A 94 -5.91 -11.38 2.78
N ASN A 95 -5.95 -10.60 1.69
CA ASN A 95 -7.07 -9.73 1.37
C ASN A 95 -8.38 -10.52 1.18
N GLN A 96 -8.32 -11.68 0.53
CA GLN A 96 -9.47 -12.57 0.42
C GLN A 96 -9.94 -13.07 1.80
N ALA A 97 -9.02 -13.58 2.63
CA ALA A 97 -9.29 -14.05 3.99
C ALA A 97 -9.95 -12.97 4.88
N ILE A 98 -9.47 -11.74 4.79
CA ILE A 98 -10.07 -10.57 5.45
C ILE A 98 -11.51 -10.38 4.98
N SER A 99 -11.76 -10.40 3.66
CA SER A 99 -13.10 -10.21 3.10
C SER A 99 -14.09 -11.31 3.54
N GLU A 100 -13.60 -12.55 3.70
CA GLU A 100 -14.39 -13.70 4.12
C GLU A 100 -14.72 -13.67 5.62
N GLY A 101 -14.05 -12.82 6.40
CA GLY A 101 -14.28 -12.66 7.82
C GLY A 101 -13.48 -13.60 8.70
N ILE A 102 -12.33 -14.09 8.21
CA ILE A 102 -11.34 -14.76 9.05
C ILE A 102 -10.87 -13.80 10.16
N PHE A 103 -10.79 -12.50 9.83
CA PHE A 103 -10.58 -11.41 10.77
C PHE A 103 -11.91 -10.72 11.10
N ILE A 104 -12.02 -10.16 12.32
CA ILE A 104 -13.21 -9.41 12.75
C ILE A 104 -13.45 -8.21 11.83
N ASN A 105 -12.37 -7.51 11.47
CA ASN A 105 -12.43 -6.36 10.58
C ASN A 105 -12.30 -6.81 9.13
N LYS A 106 -13.36 -6.59 8.33
CA LYS A 106 -13.40 -6.91 6.90
C LYS A 106 -13.03 -5.74 5.99
N ASP A 107 -12.88 -4.54 6.56
CA ASP A 107 -12.62 -3.30 5.83
C ASP A 107 -11.13 -2.94 5.89
N ILE A 108 -10.27 -3.90 5.54
CA ILE A 108 -8.82 -3.74 5.50
C ILE A 108 -8.31 -4.22 4.15
N TRP A 109 -7.31 -3.52 3.63
CA TRP A 109 -6.61 -3.85 2.41
C TRP A 109 -5.10 -3.80 2.64
N LEU A 110 -4.43 -4.86 2.20
CA LEU A 110 -2.98 -4.99 2.17
C LEU A 110 -2.47 -4.72 0.75
N MET A 111 -1.43 -3.90 0.64
CA MET A 111 -0.72 -3.63 -0.61
C MET A 111 0.78 -3.76 -0.39
N GLY A 112 1.42 -4.63 -1.16
CA GLY A 112 2.85 -4.90 -1.08
C GLY A 112 3.67 -4.03 -2.03
N PHE A 113 4.92 -3.78 -1.66
CA PHE A 113 5.97 -3.26 -2.52
C PHE A 113 7.22 -4.10 -2.26
N HIS A 114 7.60 -4.91 -3.23
CA HIS A 114 8.74 -5.80 -3.10
C HIS A 114 10.02 -5.12 -3.61
N PRO A 115 11.18 -5.22 -2.93
CA PRO A 115 12.39 -4.47 -3.30
C PRO A 115 13.03 -4.96 -4.61
N LEU A 116 12.65 -6.15 -5.09
CA LEU A 116 13.09 -6.69 -6.39
C LEU A 116 12.09 -6.40 -7.53
N ASP A 117 10.99 -5.69 -7.27
CA ASP A 117 10.09 -5.26 -8.34
C ASP A 117 10.73 -4.17 -9.19
N ASP A 118 10.38 -4.14 -10.48
CA ASP A 118 10.75 -3.04 -11.36
C ASP A 118 10.13 -1.74 -10.83
N ALA A 119 10.94 -0.69 -10.74
CA ALA A 119 10.47 0.63 -10.34
C ALA A 119 9.33 1.08 -11.26
N ASN A 120 8.25 1.58 -10.68
CA ASN A 120 7.18 2.17 -11.47
C ASN A 120 7.65 3.54 -11.97
N GLU A 121 8.17 3.59 -13.20
CA GLU A 121 8.73 4.80 -13.83
C GLU A 121 7.78 6.02 -13.82
N PHE A 122 6.47 5.80 -13.65
CA PHE A 122 5.48 6.87 -13.57
C PHE A 122 5.30 7.45 -12.16
N ILE A 123 5.73 6.72 -11.14
CA ILE A 123 5.66 7.12 -9.73
C ILE A 123 7.04 7.54 -9.24
N ASP A 124 8.07 6.76 -9.59
CA ASP A 124 9.45 6.97 -9.23
C ASP A 124 10.29 6.88 -10.51
N ASP A 125 11.03 7.94 -10.82
CA ASP A 125 11.90 7.99 -12.01
C ASP A 125 13.24 7.29 -11.80
N GLY A 126 13.41 6.59 -10.66
CA GLY A 126 14.59 5.81 -10.32
C GLY A 126 15.77 6.68 -9.89
N THR A 127 15.55 7.97 -9.65
CA THR A 127 16.60 8.90 -9.18
C THR A 127 16.59 9.09 -7.66
N PHE A 128 15.62 8.50 -6.96
CA PHE A 128 15.64 8.41 -5.50
C PHE A 128 16.62 7.29 -5.09
N GLU A 129 17.77 7.68 -4.56
CA GLU A 129 18.77 6.73 -4.04
C GLU A 129 18.46 6.44 -2.56
N SER A 130 18.42 5.15 -2.21
CA SER A 130 18.33 4.70 -0.82
C SER A 130 19.72 4.65 -0.19
N ASP A 131 19.83 5.16 1.04
CA ASP A 131 21.07 5.09 1.83
C ASP A 131 21.10 3.86 2.75
N ILE A 132 20.05 3.02 2.69
CA ILE A 132 19.90 1.83 3.52
C ILE A 132 20.53 0.62 2.80
N GLU A 133 21.51 -0.02 3.44
CA GLU A 133 22.23 -1.16 2.85
C GLU A 133 21.36 -2.42 2.73
N ASP A 134 20.53 -2.70 3.73
CA ASP A 134 19.70 -3.90 3.78
C ASP A 134 18.36 -3.65 3.07
N PRO A 135 18.02 -4.42 2.01
CA PRO A 135 16.74 -4.28 1.34
C PRO A 135 15.59 -4.65 2.28
N TYR A 136 14.45 -4.00 2.11
CA TYR A 136 13.23 -4.27 2.85
C TYR A 136 12.01 -4.16 1.92
N ALA A 137 10.99 -4.98 2.18
CA ALA A 137 9.69 -4.84 1.53
C ALA A 137 8.79 -3.92 2.37
N LEU A 138 7.81 -3.30 1.71
CA LEU A 138 6.78 -2.52 2.38
C LEU A 138 5.43 -3.22 2.23
N ILE A 139 4.67 -3.30 3.33
CA ILE A 139 3.27 -3.73 3.31
C ILE A 139 2.43 -2.61 3.90
N PHE A 140 1.58 -2.03 3.07
CA PHE A 140 0.63 -1.00 3.46
C PHE A 140 -0.65 -1.63 3.97
N VAL A 141 -1.02 -1.31 5.21
CA VAL A 141 -2.27 -1.73 5.87
C VAL A 141 -3.16 -0.50 6.02
N GLN A 142 -4.34 -0.54 5.42
CA GLN A 142 -5.26 0.62 5.38
C GLN A 142 -6.71 0.18 5.13
N ARG A 143 -7.66 1.11 5.28
CA ARG A 143 -9.08 0.86 5.01
C ARG A 143 -9.34 0.58 3.53
N LEU A 144 -9.97 -0.56 3.22
CA LEU A 144 -10.37 -0.93 1.85
C LEU A 144 -11.38 0.08 1.28
N SER A 145 -12.37 0.47 2.07
CA SER A 145 -13.39 1.44 1.70
C SER A 145 -12.78 2.79 1.34
N LYS A 146 -11.88 3.31 2.20
CA LYS A 146 -11.24 4.61 2.00
C LYS A 146 -10.43 4.65 0.71
N ILE A 147 -9.64 3.62 0.42
CA ILE A 147 -8.84 3.60 -0.82
C ILE A 147 -9.70 3.47 -2.06
N GLN A 148 -10.76 2.65 -2.04
CA GLN A 148 -11.59 2.43 -3.21
C GLN A 148 -12.47 3.65 -3.51
N GLU A 149 -13.12 4.23 -2.49
CA GLU A 149 -13.92 5.45 -2.64
C GLU A 149 -13.05 6.64 -3.07
N SER A 150 -11.80 6.67 -2.64
CA SER A 150 -10.81 7.65 -3.07
C SER A 150 -10.41 7.46 -4.53
N ALA A 151 -10.17 6.21 -4.95
CA ALA A 151 -9.87 5.85 -6.34
C ALA A 151 -11.02 6.20 -7.27
N ASP A 152 -12.27 5.95 -6.87
CA ASP A 152 -13.47 6.28 -7.65
C ASP A 152 -13.59 7.80 -7.88
N LYS A 153 -13.37 8.62 -6.84
CA LYS A 153 -13.41 10.10 -6.94
C LYS A 153 -12.35 10.68 -7.88
N ILE A 154 -11.15 10.09 -7.93
CA ILE A 154 -10.06 10.59 -8.79
C ILE A 154 -10.16 10.01 -10.20
N LYS A 155 -10.74 8.82 -10.37
CA LYS A 155 -11.06 8.26 -11.69
C LYS A 155 -11.98 9.20 -12.48
N GLU A 156 -12.99 9.77 -11.84
CA GLU A 156 -13.87 10.79 -12.46
C GLU A 156 -13.11 12.05 -12.91
N LYS A 157 -11.95 12.34 -12.31
CA LYS A 157 -11.07 13.44 -12.68
C LYS A 157 -10.03 13.08 -13.76
N GLY A 158 -10.15 11.89 -14.35
CA GLY A 158 -9.26 11.40 -15.41
C GLY A 158 -7.91 10.88 -14.93
N TYR A 159 -7.75 10.63 -13.62
CA TYR A 159 -6.49 10.20 -13.01
C TYR A 159 -5.90 8.93 -13.66
N TYR A 160 -6.76 7.99 -14.04
CA TYR A 160 -6.32 6.72 -14.62
C TYR A 160 -6.37 6.69 -16.16
N ASN A 161 -6.63 7.82 -16.82
CA ASN A 161 -6.79 7.85 -18.27
C ASN A 161 -5.55 7.32 -19.01
N SER A 162 -4.35 7.53 -18.48
CA SER A 162 -3.09 7.03 -19.03
C SER A 162 -2.62 5.69 -18.41
N TYR A 163 -3.11 5.38 -17.20
CA TYR A 163 -2.69 4.22 -16.41
C TYR A 163 -3.29 2.89 -16.90
N PHE A 164 -4.54 2.90 -17.40
CA PHE A 164 -5.20 1.70 -17.92
C PHE A 164 -4.68 1.25 -19.29
N GLU A 165 -3.86 2.06 -19.97
CA GLU A 165 -3.29 1.70 -21.27
C GLU A 165 -1.99 0.86 -21.16
N ASN A 166 -1.33 0.84 -19.99
CA ASN A 166 0.09 0.42 -19.93
C ASN A 166 0.46 -0.63 -18.86
N PHE A 167 -0.43 -1.04 -17.94
CA PHE A 167 -0.02 -1.91 -16.84
C PHE A 167 -0.96 -3.10 -16.56
N ASN A 168 -0.35 -4.21 -16.12
CA ASN A 168 -0.97 -5.37 -15.48
C ASN A 168 -1.64 -5.05 -14.12
N ALA A 169 -1.80 -3.75 -13.81
CA ALA A 169 -2.60 -3.23 -12.72
C ALA A 169 -4.10 -3.58 -12.84
N SER A 170 -4.51 -4.32 -13.87
CA SER A 170 -5.87 -4.83 -13.98
C SER A 170 -6.23 -5.75 -12.80
N GLU A 171 -5.35 -6.66 -12.38
CA GLU A 171 -5.70 -7.71 -11.42
C GLU A 171 -5.85 -7.18 -10.00
N ILE A 172 -4.86 -6.44 -9.48
CA ILE A 172 -4.92 -5.83 -8.15
C ILE A 172 -6.11 -4.86 -8.05
N TYR A 173 -6.36 -4.06 -9.09
CA TYR A 173 -7.50 -3.15 -9.11
C TYR A 173 -8.83 -3.90 -9.18
N GLN A 174 -8.94 -4.95 -9.98
CA GLN A 174 -10.14 -5.79 -10.06
C GLN A 174 -10.41 -6.48 -8.74
N GLN A 175 -9.40 -7.07 -8.11
CA GLN A 175 -9.54 -7.71 -6.80
C GLN A 175 -10.03 -6.70 -5.77
N ARG A 176 -9.35 -5.56 -5.61
CA ARG A 176 -9.76 -4.50 -4.67
C ARG A 176 -11.20 -4.06 -4.91
N HIS A 177 -11.56 -3.83 -6.18
CA HIS A 177 -12.92 -3.44 -6.55
C HIS A 177 -13.94 -4.50 -6.16
N ASN A 178 -13.67 -5.78 -6.45
CA ASN A 178 -14.56 -6.90 -6.14
C ASN A 178 -14.72 -7.08 -4.62
N LEU A 179 -13.63 -7.01 -3.86
CA LEU A 179 -13.69 -7.11 -2.40
C LEU A 179 -14.44 -5.93 -1.79
N TYR A 180 -14.28 -4.72 -2.32
CA TYR A 180 -15.04 -3.55 -1.89
C TYR A 180 -16.54 -3.70 -2.20
N ARG A 181 -16.89 -4.22 -3.38
CA ARG A 181 -18.29 -4.53 -3.73
C ARG A 181 -18.87 -5.53 -2.74
N ARG A 182 -18.14 -6.60 -2.40
CA ARG A 182 -18.53 -7.56 -1.37
C ARG A 182 -18.69 -6.91 0.01
N LEU A 183 -17.78 -6.00 0.38
CA LEU A 183 -17.87 -5.27 1.65
C LEU A 183 -19.17 -4.45 1.76
N LYS A 184 -19.62 -3.83 0.66
CA LYS A 184 -20.83 -2.97 0.64
C LYS A 184 -22.13 -3.74 0.40
N HIS A 185 -22.08 -4.85 -0.33
CA HIS A 185 -23.29 -5.54 -0.82
C HIS A 185 -23.38 -7.02 -0.40
N GLY A 186 -22.39 -7.54 0.33
CA GLY A 186 -22.30 -8.97 0.63
C GLY A 186 -22.01 -9.79 -0.63
N ASP A 187 -22.36 -11.08 -0.62
CA ASP A 187 -22.22 -11.97 -1.78
C ASP A 187 -23.34 -11.84 -2.81
N GLU A 188 -24.10 -10.74 -2.77
CA GLU A 188 -25.17 -10.48 -3.72
C GLU A 188 -24.58 -10.11 -5.10
N THR A 189 -24.79 -10.98 -6.09
CA THR A 189 -24.50 -10.70 -7.49
C THR A 189 -25.55 -9.73 -8.03
N SER A 190 -25.25 -8.41 -8.03
CA SER A 190 -26.06 -7.44 -8.77
C SER A 190 -25.94 -7.65 -10.28
#